data_AF-D1CT94-F1
#
_entry.id   AF-D1CT94-F1
#
_cell.length_a   1.000
_cell.length_b   1.000
_cell.length_c   1.000
_cell.angle_alpha   90.00
_cell.angle_beta   90.00
_cell.angle_gamma   90.00
#
_symmetry.space_group_name_H-M   'P 1'
#
loop_
_entity.id
_entity.type
_entity.pdbx_description
1 polymer ?
#
loop_
_entity_poly.entity_id
_entity_poly.type
_entity_poly.pdbx_seq_one_letter_code
_entity_poly.pdbx_strand_id
1 'polypeptide(L)'
;KDRSKNVVLRQAKTLLSRNRPVMFGVMAYFGTWQQFVTSDRLPYPSVDDTLFGAHNIAVMGYDDGITTENAKNPGIKTRGAFHIKNSYGEEWGDKGYGWIPYDYLLKHQSIDWWTITKQEWLDMSVFS
;
A
#
# COMPACT_ATOMS: atom_id res chain seq x y z
N LYS A 1 18.09 -12.12 -6.47
CA LYS A 1 18.74 -10.79 -6.32
C LYS A 1 17.83 -9.95 -5.44
N ASP A 2 18.29 -9.60 -4.24
CA ASP A 2 17.55 -8.72 -3.34
C ASP A 2 17.47 -7.32 -3.97
N ARG A 3 16.26 -6.84 -4.30
CA ARG A 3 16.07 -5.51 -4.89
C ARG A 3 15.83 -4.51 -3.77
N SER A 4 16.46 -3.34 -3.84
CA SER A 4 16.18 -2.30 -2.84
C SER A 4 14.72 -1.85 -2.93
N LYS A 5 14.11 -1.57 -1.78
CA LYS A 5 12.69 -1.21 -1.70
C LYS A 5 12.36 0.10 -2.40
N ASN A 6 13.32 1.02 -2.47
CA ASN A 6 13.20 2.22 -3.27
C ASN A 6 13.06 1.90 -4.77
N VAL A 7 13.72 0.83 -5.25
CA VAL A 7 13.50 0.33 -6.61
C VAL A 7 12.08 -0.23 -6.75
N VAL A 8 11.60 -1.02 -5.79
CA VAL A 8 10.23 -1.56 -5.81
C VAL A 8 9.19 -0.44 -5.80
N LEU A 9 9.36 0.59 -4.94
CA LEU A 9 8.48 1.75 -4.88
C LEU A 9 8.44 2.49 -6.22
N ARG A 10 9.60 2.75 -6.83
CA ARG A 10 9.67 3.38 -8.16
C ARG A 10 8.99 2.53 -9.24
N GLN A 11 9.18 1.22 -9.21
CA GLN A 11 8.53 0.29 -10.14
C GLN A 11 7.01 0.27 -9.96
N ALA A 12 6.52 0.21 -8.72
CA ALA A 12 5.09 0.28 -8.42
C ALA A 12 4.48 1.58 -8.95
N LYS A 13 5.09 2.74 -8.64
CA LYS A 13 4.66 4.04 -9.19
C LYS A 13 4.66 4.08 -10.71
N THR A 14 5.67 3.48 -11.34
CA THR A 14 5.80 3.40 -12.80
C THR A 14 4.66 2.57 -13.41
N LEU A 15 4.34 1.42 -12.81
CA LEU A 15 3.22 0.58 -13.23
C LEU A 15 1.88 1.30 -13.06
N LEU A 16 1.65 1.92 -11.90
CA LEU A 16 0.44 2.67 -11.60
C LEU A 16 0.24 3.85 -12.56
N SER A 17 1.31 4.59 -12.91
CA SER A 17 1.24 5.68 -13.89
C SER A 17 0.85 5.22 -15.30
N ARG A 18 0.92 3.91 -15.57
CA ARG A 18 0.55 3.26 -16.83
C ARG A 18 -0.75 2.45 -16.72
N ASN A 19 -1.55 2.70 -15.68
CA ASN A 19 -2.79 1.97 -15.40
C ASN A 19 -2.58 0.45 -15.32
N ARG A 20 -1.43 0.01 -14.80
CA ARG A 20 -1.14 -1.41 -14.57
C ARG A 20 -1.48 -1.77 -13.12
N PRO A 21 -2.19 -2.89 -12.87
CA PRO A 21 -2.58 -3.28 -11.52
C PRO A 21 -1.37 -3.65 -10.67
N VAL A 22 -1.31 -3.17 -9.44
CA VAL A 22 -0.27 -3.53 -8.46
C VAL A 22 -0.97 -4.02 -7.20
N MET A 23 -0.46 -5.10 -6.62
CA MET A 23 -0.96 -5.69 -5.38
C MET A 23 0.21 -6.02 -4.46
N PHE A 24 -0.02 -5.98 -3.15
CA PHE A 24 0.97 -6.42 -2.17
C PHE A 24 0.31 -7.02 -0.94
N GLY A 25 1.04 -7.92 -0.27
CA GLY A 25 0.69 -8.42 1.04
C GLY A 25 1.17 -7.47 2.14
N VAL A 26 0.37 -7.29 3.18
CA VAL A 26 0.65 -6.40 4.30
C VAL A 26 0.30 -7.07 5.62
N MET A 27 1.06 -6.76 6.67
CA MET A 27 0.65 -7.07 8.04
C MET A 27 -0.35 -6.03 8.52
N ALA A 28 -1.57 -6.45 8.82
CA ALA A 28 -2.62 -5.63 9.39
C ALA A 28 -2.52 -5.62 10.91
N TYR A 29 -2.63 -4.44 11.52
CA TYR A 29 -2.59 -4.25 12.98
C TYR A 29 -3.90 -3.64 13.45
N PHE A 30 -4.48 -4.20 14.52
CA PHE A 30 -5.83 -3.85 15.00
C PHE A 30 -6.02 -2.34 15.18
N GLY A 31 -5.12 -1.68 15.92
CA GLY A 31 -5.23 -0.24 16.21
C GLY A 31 -5.25 0.61 14.93
N THR A 32 -4.36 0.31 13.99
CA THR A 32 -4.26 1.06 12.72
C THR A 32 -5.42 0.79 11.75
N TRP A 33 -5.92 -0.46 11.69
CA TRP A 33 -7.03 -0.83 10.79
C TRP A 33 -8.40 -0.40 11.33
N GLN A 34 -8.56 -0.33 12.66
CA GLN A 34 -9.77 0.19 13.31
C GLN A 34 -9.84 1.72 13.26
N GLN A 35 -8.69 2.41 13.32
CA GLN A 35 -8.63 3.87 13.14
C GLN A 35 -9.18 4.32 11.77
N PHE A 36 -9.24 3.40 10.80
CA PHE A 36 -9.75 3.66 9.47
C PHE A 36 -11.29 3.73 9.35
N VAL A 37 -12.02 3.40 10.43
CA VAL A 37 -13.47 3.62 10.48
C VAL A 37 -13.81 5.13 10.48
N THR A 38 -12.88 5.98 10.92
CA THR A 38 -13.09 7.43 11.04
C THR A 38 -12.16 8.27 10.16
N SER A 39 -11.30 7.65 9.35
CA SER A 39 -10.37 8.32 8.44
C SER A 39 -10.04 7.46 7.23
N ASP A 40 -9.81 8.09 6.08
CA ASP A 40 -9.29 7.47 4.85
C ASP A 40 -7.75 7.36 4.84
N ARG A 41 -7.07 7.60 5.98
CA ARG A 41 -5.60 7.58 6.08
C ARG A 41 -5.12 6.61 7.13
N LEU A 42 -4.39 5.58 6.67
CA LEU A 42 -4.00 4.47 7.50
C LEU A 42 -2.65 4.83 8.13
N PRO A 43 -2.54 4.87 9.46
CA PRO A 43 -1.28 5.19 10.08
C PRO A 43 -0.29 4.03 9.96
N TYR A 44 0.99 4.35 10.03
CA TYR A 44 2.01 3.32 10.24
C TYR A 44 1.90 2.79 11.68
N PRO A 45 2.04 1.46 11.91
CA PRO A 45 1.84 0.87 13.23
C PRO A 45 2.99 1.25 14.15
N SER A 46 2.67 1.33 15.44
CA SER A 46 3.64 1.41 16.53
C SER A 46 4.17 0.02 16.90
N VAL A 47 5.28 0.00 17.63
CA VAL A 47 5.92 -1.23 18.14
C VAL A 47 5.03 -2.02 19.10
N ASP A 48 4.08 -1.35 19.75
CA ASP A 48 3.14 -1.91 20.72
C ASP A 48 1.75 -2.15 20.12
N ASP A 49 1.60 -2.05 18.79
CA ASP A 49 0.36 -2.42 18.11
C ASP A 49 0.22 -3.94 17.98
N THR A 50 -0.99 -4.42 18.24
CA THR A 50 -1.33 -5.85 18.15
C THR A 50 -1.50 -6.27 16.69
N LEU A 51 -0.70 -7.24 16.25
CA LEU A 51 -0.85 -7.87 14.94
C LEU A 51 -2.23 -8.53 14.86
N PHE A 52 -3.01 -8.15 13.85
CA PHE A 52 -4.31 -8.77 13.55
C PHE A 52 -4.14 -9.96 12.62
N GLY A 53 -3.31 -9.83 11.58
CA GLY A 53 -3.04 -10.88 10.62
C GLY A 53 -2.38 -10.36 9.34
N ALA A 54 -2.17 -11.25 8.37
CA ALA A 54 -1.74 -10.88 7.03
C ALA A 54 -2.95 -10.57 6.14
N HIS A 55 -2.82 -9.59 5.25
CA HIS A 55 -3.87 -9.16 4.32
C HIS A 55 -3.28 -8.83 2.94
N ASN A 56 -4.06 -8.95 1.87
CA ASN A 56 -3.66 -8.58 0.51
C ASN A 56 -4.46 -7.39 0.01
N ILE A 57 -3.79 -6.43 -0.60
CA ILE A 57 -4.38 -5.14 -0.97
C ILE A 57 -4.11 -4.80 -2.43
N ALA A 58 -5.12 -4.25 -3.10
CA ALA A 58 -5.00 -3.69 -4.44
C ALA A 58 -4.62 -2.21 -4.38
N VAL A 59 -3.59 -1.84 -5.15
CA VAL A 59 -3.12 -0.46 -5.28
C VAL A 59 -3.72 0.17 -6.52
N MET A 60 -4.42 1.28 -6.30
CA MET A 60 -5.18 2.01 -7.31
C MET A 60 -4.50 3.31 -7.74
N GLY A 61 -3.50 3.77 -6.99
CA GLY A 61 -2.77 5.00 -7.26
C GLY A 61 -1.74 5.30 -6.19
N TYR A 62 -1.15 6.50 -6.26
CA TYR A 62 -0.17 6.97 -5.29
C TYR A 62 -0.14 8.49 -5.26
N ASP A 63 0.22 9.06 -4.11
CA ASP A 63 0.41 10.50 -3.94
C ASP A 63 1.55 10.75 -2.93
N ASP A 64 2.54 11.54 -3.35
CA ASP A 64 3.73 11.91 -2.56
C ASP A 64 3.45 12.97 -1.48
N GLY A 65 2.31 13.67 -1.56
CA GLY A 65 1.87 14.72 -0.65
C GLY A 65 1.04 14.23 0.54
N ILE A 66 0.45 13.03 0.46
CA ILE A 66 -0.37 12.49 1.54
C ILE A 66 0.47 12.23 2.79
N THR A 67 -0.04 12.68 3.94
CA THR A 67 0.56 12.44 5.25
C THR A 67 -0.39 11.62 6.12
N THR A 68 0.17 10.69 6.89
CA THR A 68 -0.59 9.90 7.89
C THR A 68 0.07 10.02 9.26
N GLU A 69 -0.74 9.91 10.31
CA GLU A 69 -0.31 10.04 11.71
C GLU A 69 -1.02 8.99 12.57
N ASN A 70 -0.26 8.27 13.38
CA ASN A 70 -0.82 7.29 14.32
C ASN A 70 -1.51 8.01 15.48
N ALA A 71 -2.81 7.79 15.68
CA ALA A 71 -3.55 8.50 16.72
C ALA A 71 -3.10 8.12 18.14
N LYS A 72 -2.66 6.88 18.34
CA LYS A 72 -2.13 6.40 19.61
C LYS A 72 -0.73 6.96 19.87
N ASN A 73 0.05 7.20 18.81
CA ASN A 73 1.42 7.69 18.88
C ASN A 73 1.67 8.82 17.86
N PRO A 74 1.31 10.08 18.18
CA PRO A 74 1.41 11.24 17.28
C PRO A 74 2.81 11.51 16.70
N GLY A 75 3.87 11.00 17.34
CA GLY A 75 5.24 11.07 16.81
C GLY A 75 5.47 10.23 15.55
N ILE A 76 4.60 9.25 15.26
CA ILE A 76 4.69 8.40 14.07
C ILE A 76 3.95 9.07 12.92
N LYS A 77 4.69 9.90 12.18
CA LYS A 77 4.22 10.58 10.96
C LYS A 77 4.90 10.00 9.74
N THR A 78 4.15 9.91 8.65
CA THR A 78 4.65 9.47 7.34
C THR A 78 4.29 10.48 6.26
N ARG A 79 4.99 10.40 5.12
CA ARG A 79 4.72 11.20 3.94
C ARG A 79 4.85 10.34 2.68
N GLY A 80 3.89 10.48 1.79
CA GLY A 80 3.72 9.65 0.61
C GLY A 80 2.92 8.38 0.93
N ALA A 81 1.87 8.14 0.14
CA ALA A 81 0.99 7.00 0.33
C ALA A 81 0.52 6.38 -1.00
N PHE A 82 0.16 5.11 -0.92
CA PHE A 82 -0.57 4.38 -1.94
C PHE A 82 -2.06 4.56 -1.73
N HIS A 83 -2.80 4.88 -2.79
CA HIS A 83 -4.24 4.78 -2.79
C HIS A 83 -4.62 3.32 -3.00
N ILE A 84 -5.44 2.77 -2.12
CA ILE A 84 -5.76 1.36 -2.07
C ILE A 84 -7.26 1.13 -2.10
N LYS A 85 -7.65 -0.03 -2.65
CA LYS A 85 -9.00 -0.57 -2.52
C LYS A 85 -8.94 -1.79 -1.61
N ASN A 86 -9.77 -1.79 -0.57
CA ASN A 86 -9.87 -2.89 0.37
C ASN A 86 -11.05 -3.81 0.03
N SER A 87 -11.11 -4.98 0.68
CA SER A 87 -12.13 -6.01 0.49
C SER A 87 -13.08 -6.16 1.68
N TYR A 88 -13.19 -5.14 2.53
CA TYR A 88 -14.02 -5.14 3.74
C TYR A 88 -15.38 -4.44 3.59
N GLY A 89 -15.80 -4.18 2.34
CA GLY A 89 -17.05 -3.49 2.03
C GLY A 89 -16.89 -1.97 1.94
N GLU A 90 -17.96 -1.29 1.54
CA GLU A 90 -17.96 0.16 1.29
C GLU A 90 -17.94 0.98 2.59
N GLU A 91 -18.39 0.41 3.70
CA GLU A 91 -18.37 1.07 5.02
C GLU A 91 -16.95 1.25 5.58
N TRP A 92 -15.94 0.63 4.96
CA TRP A 92 -14.56 0.77 5.37
C TRP A 92 -13.91 1.97 4.66
N GLY A 93 -13.43 2.95 5.42
CA GLY A 93 -12.71 4.09 4.85
C GLY A 93 -13.58 5.03 4.02
N ASP A 94 -13.03 5.50 2.90
CA ASP A 94 -13.80 6.24 1.90
C ASP A 94 -14.38 5.27 0.87
N LYS A 95 -15.57 4.72 1.15
CA LYS A 95 -16.30 3.82 0.24
C LYS A 95 -15.49 2.56 -0.16
N GLY A 96 -14.77 1.98 0.80
CA GLY A 96 -13.88 0.84 0.59
C GLY A 96 -12.46 1.21 0.14
N TYR A 97 -12.15 2.51 0.00
CA TYR A 97 -10.85 3.01 -0.40
C TYR A 97 -10.09 3.67 0.74
N GLY A 98 -8.79 3.82 0.53
CA GLY A 98 -7.93 4.42 1.52
C GLY A 98 -6.53 4.76 1.10
N TRP A 99 -5.80 5.41 1.99
CA TRP A 99 -4.38 5.73 1.83
C TRP A 99 -3.52 4.95 2.82
N ILE A 100 -2.56 4.19 2.31
CA ILE A 100 -1.57 3.46 3.12
C ILE A 100 -0.17 3.99 2.84
N PRO A 101 0.63 4.35 3.86
CA PRO A 101 1.90 5.03 3.66
C PRO A 101 2.94 4.11 3.01
N TYR A 102 3.83 4.69 2.21
CA TYR A 102 4.93 3.94 1.58
C TYR A 102 5.83 3.25 2.61
N ASP A 103 5.86 3.73 3.84
CA ASP A 103 6.54 3.14 4.99
C ASP A 103 6.20 1.65 5.17
N TYR A 104 5.00 1.18 4.82
CA TYR A 104 4.70 -0.26 4.85
C TYR A 104 5.67 -1.05 3.97
N LEU A 105 5.98 -0.55 2.76
CA LEU A 105 7.01 -1.10 1.90
C LEU A 105 8.41 -0.83 2.46
N LEU A 106 8.72 0.45 2.71
CA LEU A 106 10.07 0.91 3.00
C LEU A 106 10.63 0.35 4.31
N LYS A 107 9.78 0.06 5.30
CA LYS A 107 10.16 -0.40 6.65
C LYS A 107 9.86 -1.88 6.97
N HIS A 108 9.57 -2.70 5.95
CA HIS A 108 9.43 -4.18 6.05
C HIS A 108 8.07 -4.69 6.54
N GLN A 109 7.01 -3.90 6.45
CA GLN A 109 5.67 -4.33 6.85
C GLN A 109 4.81 -4.83 5.69
N SER A 110 5.33 -4.78 4.46
CA SER A 110 4.76 -5.43 3.28
C SER A 110 5.61 -6.61 2.83
N ILE A 111 4.95 -7.67 2.38
CA ILE A 111 5.54 -8.86 1.77
C ILE A 111 4.95 -9.05 0.36
N ASP A 112 5.70 -9.71 -0.51
CA ASP A 112 5.23 -10.26 -1.79
C ASP A 112 4.45 -9.29 -2.69
N TRP A 113 5.19 -8.47 -3.45
CA TRP A 113 4.64 -7.52 -4.42
C TRP A 113 4.42 -8.19 -5.78
N TRP A 114 3.19 -8.09 -6.30
CA TRP A 114 2.79 -8.71 -7.56
C TRP A 114 2.11 -7.70 -8.49
N THR A 115 2.22 -7.97 -9.79
CA THR A 115 1.42 -7.32 -10.83
C THR A 115 0.95 -8.38 -11.80
N ILE A 116 -0.22 -8.16 -12.42
CA ILE A 116 -0.73 -9.00 -13.51
C ILE A 116 -0.43 -8.24 -14.80
N THR A 117 0.20 -8.89 -15.77
CA THR A 117 0.46 -8.33 -17.10
C THR A 117 -0.43 -8.98 -18.15
N LYS A 118 -0.97 -8.19 -19.08
CA LYS A 118 -1.56 -8.72 -20.31
C LYS A 118 -0.47 -8.89 -21.38
N GLN A 119 -0.62 -9.89 -22.24
CA GLN A 119 0.33 -10.15 -23.33
C GLN A 119 0.47 -8.93 -24.27
N GLU A 120 -0.62 -8.21 -24.53
CA GLU A 120 -0.63 -6.98 -25.34
C GLU A 120 0.20 -5.82 -24.76
N TRP A 121 0.64 -5.93 -23.50
CA TRP A 121 1.48 -4.92 -22.84
C TRP A 121 2.97 -5.19 -22.96
N LEU A 122 3.34 -6.34 -23.53
CA LEU A 122 4.72 -6.73 -23.78
C LEU A 122 5.09 -6.39 -25.22
N ASP A 123 6.21 -5.69 -25.39
CA ASP A 123 6.83 -5.61 -26.70
C ASP A 123 7.41 -6.99 -27.03
N MET A 124 6.74 -7.71 -27.93
CA MET A 124 7.15 -9.07 -28.32
C MET A 124 8.23 -9.07 -29.38
N SER A 125 8.54 -7.91 -30.00
CA SER A 125 9.58 -7.81 -31.04
C SER A 125 11.00 -7.97 -30.50
N VAL A 126 11.19 -7.82 -29.19
CA VAL A 126 12.49 -8.03 -28.52
C VAL A 126 12.85 -9.51 -28.34
N PHE A 127 11.92 -10.42 -28.66
CA PHE A 127 12.10 -11.88 -28.54
C PHE A 127 12.18 -12.59 -29.90
N SER A 128 12.13 -11.83 -31.01
CA SER A 128 12.37 -12.30 -32.37
C SER A 128 13.78 -11.95 -32.84
#